data_AF-A0A221K462-F1
#
_entry.id   AF-A0A221K462-F1
#
_cell.length_a   1.000
_cell.length_b   1.000
_cell.length_c   1.000
_cell.angle_alpha   90.00
_cell.angle_beta   90.00
_cell.angle_gamma   90.00
#
_symmetry.space_group_name_H-M   'P 1'
#
loop_
_entity.id
_entity.type
_entity.pdbx_description
1 polymer ?
#
loop_
_entity_poly.entity_id
_entity_poly.type
_entity_poly.pdbx_seq_one_letter_code
_entity_poly.pdbx_strand_id
1 'polypeptide(L)'
;MSPSWPWSELGLEQQVTEREVKRAYATRLKQIDRNDPAVFGALRDAFAAAKNGALRDKTPAKRPRMKDIVERRTGLDDAQPIPLCEPVRPAHDPSGTGTDDTSDIEPPTRIIKAPAPATPDQTEYAEELFADIPSKPAPKTAAPPPWGIGIGKLDILAQEDLAEALSIFQTKFDEALRPWPWHTKMLDALLSLNIAHDLTLRRALEVQIYDNLVHQLGDPELGYPSEMASVIETHFLWATDGVGFHKRMGRRPNAQLVIYGHTRSVPQSLRPAAPQPAKSAASYFVHKAGIFTVLYMISLGGQSFDGPDEVFIQLVALAIFFLVMRWLTGLGTAIVVSIVRLDRLVMRAANWAFPETAHRLATDAGFRKLGTFALTAVFIAIFFITEKYS
;
A
#
# COMPACT_ATOMS: atom_id res chain seq x y z
N MET A 1 28.26 -3.08 25.84
CA MET A 1 27.48 -4.05 25.05
C MET A 1 28.44 -5.13 24.60
N SER A 2 28.12 -6.41 24.84
CA SER A 2 28.99 -7.51 24.40
C SER A 2 29.08 -7.54 22.87
N PRO A 3 30.24 -7.88 22.29
CA PRO A 3 30.41 -7.96 20.83
C PRO A 3 29.52 -9.02 20.17
N SER A 4 28.92 -9.92 20.95
CA SER A 4 27.98 -10.94 20.50
C SER A 4 26.53 -10.45 20.33
N TRP A 5 26.19 -9.29 20.90
CA TRP A 5 24.86 -8.70 20.76
C TRP A 5 24.76 -8.02 19.38
N PRO A 6 23.66 -8.20 18.61
CA PRO A 6 22.36 -8.78 18.96
C PRO A 6 22.19 -10.29 18.67
N TRP A 7 23.20 -10.97 18.15
CA TRP A 7 23.10 -12.33 17.62
C TRP A 7 22.92 -13.39 18.71
N SER A 8 23.58 -13.23 19.86
CA SER A 8 23.49 -14.17 20.98
C SER A 8 22.07 -14.31 21.54
N GLU A 9 21.29 -13.22 21.58
CA GLU A 9 19.89 -13.22 22.03
C GLU A 9 18.98 -14.04 21.11
N LEU A 10 19.28 -14.04 19.81
CA LEU A 10 18.56 -14.84 18.83
C LEU A 10 19.05 -16.30 18.78
N GLY A 11 20.11 -16.66 19.52
CA GLY A 11 20.75 -17.97 19.45
C GLY A 11 21.56 -18.18 18.17
N LEU A 12 22.14 -17.10 17.63
CA LEU A 12 22.96 -17.11 16.42
C LEU A 12 24.41 -16.81 16.81
N GLU A 13 25.35 -17.63 16.31
CA GLU A 13 26.78 -17.45 16.60
C GLU A 13 27.42 -16.32 15.79
N GLN A 14 26.87 -16.01 14.61
CA GLN A 14 27.43 -15.05 13.66
C GLN A 14 26.33 -14.25 12.95
N GLN A 15 26.73 -13.24 12.19
CA GLN A 15 25.82 -12.47 11.35
C GLN A 15 25.28 -13.35 10.23
N VAL A 16 23.97 -13.34 10.04
CA VAL A 16 23.27 -14.24 9.10
C VAL A 16 22.27 -13.46 8.26
N THR A 17 21.74 -14.10 7.22
CA THR A 17 20.80 -13.47 6.30
C THR A 17 19.48 -13.09 6.99
N GLU A 18 18.77 -12.09 6.45
CA GLU A 18 17.48 -11.65 7.00
C GLU A 18 16.46 -12.79 7.15
N ARG A 19 16.52 -13.80 6.27
CA ARG A 19 15.66 -14.98 6.33
C ARG A 19 15.96 -15.87 7.54
N GLU A 20 17.25 -16.02 7.87
CA GLU A 20 17.70 -16.78 9.05
C GLU A 20 17.40 -16.04 10.34
N VAL A 21 17.60 -14.71 10.36
CA VAL A 21 17.20 -13.85 11.50
C VAL A 21 15.71 -14.03 11.84
N LYS A 22 14.84 -14.01 10.82
CA LYS A 22 13.40 -14.23 11.00
C LYS A 22 13.06 -15.63 11.50
N ARG A 23 13.76 -16.66 11.04
CA ARG A 23 13.57 -18.05 11.51
C ARG A 23 14.04 -18.23 12.94
N ALA A 24 15.19 -17.67 13.30
CA ALA A 24 15.73 -17.71 14.66
C ALA A 24 14.79 -17.01 15.64
N TYR A 25 14.29 -15.81 15.27
CA TYR A 25 13.30 -15.08 16.06
C TYR A 25 12.02 -15.90 16.28
N ALA A 26 11.46 -16.49 15.23
CA ALA A 26 10.26 -17.33 15.33
C ALA A 26 10.49 -18.59 16.20
N THR A 27 11.70 -19.14 16.18
CA THR A 27 12.07 -20.29 17.00
C THR A 27 12.19 -19.90 18.47
N ARG A 28 12.87 -18.78 18.77
CA ARG A 28 12.97 -18.22 20.13
C ARG A 28 11.61 -17.84 20.70
N LEU A 29 10.73 -17.26 19.89
CA LEU A 29 9.37 -16.89 20.31
C LEU A 29 8.52 -18.10 20.73
N LYS A 30 8.86 -19.32 20.28
CA LYS A 30 8.20 -20.56 20.69
C LYS A 30 8.80 -21.16 21.97
N GLN A 31 10.05 -20.85 22.28
CA GLN A 31 10.78 -21.41 23.42
C GLN A 31 10.66 -20.54 24.68
N ILE A 32 10.41 -19.24 24.52
CA ILE A 32 10.28 -18.30 25.64
C ILE A 32 8.91 -18.44 26.29
N ASP A 33 8.89 -18.40 27.62
CA ASP A 33 7.65 -18.32 28.38
C ASP A 33 6.96 -16.97 28.13
N ARG A 34 5.68 -17.03 27.76
CA ARG A 34 4.85 -15.86 27.43
C ARG A 34 4.63 -14.93 28.62
N ASN A 35 4.93 -15.39 29.83
CA ASN A 35 4.72 -14.64 31.06
C ASN A 35 5.88 -13.71 31.46
N ASP A 36 7.02 -13.73 30.77
CA ASP A 36 8.14 -12.82 31.05
C ASP A 36 8.20 -11.66 30.03
N PRO A 37 7.60 -10.49 30.34
CA PRO A 37 7.58 -9.35 29.42
C PRO A 37 8.97 -8.76 29.18
N ALA A 38 9.92 -8.91 30.11
CA ALA A 38 11.27 -8.36 29.97
C ALA A 38 12.05 -9.13 28.89
N VAL A 39 11.93 -10.46 28.87
CA VAL A 39 12.57 -11.31 27.86
C VAL A 39 11.97 -11.05 26.46
N PHE A 40 10.66 -10.81 26.37
CA PHE A 40 10.02 -10.42 25.12
C PHE A 40 10.52 -9.08 24.58
N GLY A 41 10.70 -8.09 25.47
CA GLY A 41 11.28 -6.79 25.12
C GLY A 41 12.69 -6.93 24.54
N ALA A 42 13.57 -7.64 25.26
CA ALA A 42 14.95 -7.87 24.84
C ALA A 42 15.04 -8.61 23.49
N LEU A 43 14.21 -9.63 23.28
CA LEU A 43 14.17 -10.37 22.01
C LEU A 43 13.70 -9.50 20.84
N ARG A 44 12.73 -8.62 21.07
CA ARG A 44 12.21 -7.69 20.05
C ARG A 44 13.29 -6.68 19.64
N ASP A 45 14.00 -6.13 20.63
CA ASP A 45 15.06 -5.15 20.40
C ASP A 45 16.26 -5.80 19.69
N ALA A 46 16.63 -7.01 20.07
CA ALA A 46 17.65 -7.81 19.39
C ALA A 46 17.25 -8.11 17.94
N PHE A 47 15.99 -8.47 17.67
CA PHE A 47 15.50 -8.70 16.31
C PHE A 47 15.55 -7.44 15.44
N ALA A 48 15.15 -6.29 15.99
CA ALA A 48 15.22 -5.01 15.28
C ALA A 48 16.67 -4.63 14.93
N ALA A 49 17.59 -4.77 15.89
CA ALA A 49 19.02 -4.53 15.68
C ALA A 49 19.63 -5.49 14.66
N ALA A 50 19.36 -6.80 14.76
CA ALA A 50 19.86 -7.83 13.85
C ALA A 50 19.34 -7.64 12.42
N LYS A 51 18.05 -7.26 12.26
CA LYS A 51 17.46 -6.96 10.95
C LYS A 51 18.14 -5.77 10.29
N ASN A 52 18.44 -4.72 11.04
CA ASN A 52 19.17 -3.55 10.54
C ASN A 52 20.62 -3.89 10.18
N GLY A 53 21.28 -4.77 10.95
CA GLY A 53 22.61 -5.31 10.62
C GLY A 53 22.62 -6.14 9.33
N ALA A 54 21.69 -7.09 9.20
CA ALA A 54 21.56 -7.94 8.02
C ALA A 54 21.19 -7.17 6.73
N LEU A 55 20.59 -5.98 6.86
CA LEU A 55 20.32 -5.08 5.73
C LEU A 55 21.58 -4.33 5.27
N ARG A 56 22.53 -4.04 6.15
CA ARG A 56 23.78 -3.34 5.81
C ARG A 56 24.73 -4.22 5.01
N ASP A 57 24.75 -5.52 5.28
CA ASP A 57 25.56 -6.49 4.53
C ASP A 57 24.96 -6.89 3.18
N LYS A 58 23.75 -6.41 2.86
CA LYS A 58 23.29 -6.35 1.47
C LYS A 58 24.05 -5.24 0.72
N THR A 59 25.38 -5.31 0.72
CA THR A 59 26.14 -4.92 -0.47
C THR A 59 25.51 -5.73 -1.61
N PRO A 60 24.92 -5.11 -2.64
CA PRO A 60 24.11 -5.83 -3.61
C PRO A 60 24.95 -6.96 -4.17
N ALA A 61 24.59 -8.20 -3.81
CA ALA A 61 25.25 -9.39 -4.34
C ALA A 61 25.29 -9.20 -5.84
N LYS A 62 26.50 -9.03 -6.38
CA LYS A 62 26.76 -8.74 -7.78
C LYS A 62 26.21 -9.94 -8.53
N ARG A 63 24.94 -9.86 -8.95
CA ARG A 63 24.27 -10.93 -9.69
C ARG A 63 25.22 -11.28 -10.83
N PRO A 64 25.67 -12.54 -10.95
CA PRO A 64 26.55 -12.92 -12.05
C PRO A 64 25.86 -12.47 -13.33
N ARG A 65 26.54 -11.63 -14.10
CA ARG A 65 25.97 -11.17 -15.37
C ARG A 65 25.83 -12.42 -16.23
N MET A 66 24.79 -12.50 -17.07
CA MET A 66 24.60 -13.64 -17.97
C MET A 66 25.87 -13.92 -18.81
N LYS A 67 26.69 -12.89 -19.08
CA LYS A 67 28.00 -13.04 -19.73
C LYS A 67 28.97 -13.93 -18.93
N ASP A 68 28.96 -13.86 -17.59
CA ASP A 68 29.88 -14.61 -16.74
C ASP A 68 29.46 -16.10 -16.64
N ILE A 69 28.16 -16.38 -16.82
CA ILE A 69 27.60 -17.74 -16.94
C ILE A 69 27.93 -18.34 -18.32
N VAL A 70 27.92 -17.52 -19.38
CA VAL A 70 28.28 -17.95 -20.74
C VAL A 70 29.80 -18.14 -20.89
N GLU A 71 30.63 -17.38 -20.17
CA GLU A 71 32.10 -17.46 -20.24
C GLU A 71 32.73 -18.64 -19.46
N ARG A 72 31.95 -19.52 -18.81
CA ARG A 72 32.42 -20.77 -18.16
C ARG A 72 33.65 -20.56 -17.23
N ARG A 73 33.77 -19.39 -16.61
CA ARG A 73 34.85 -19.03 -15.68
C ARG A 73 34.36 -18.98 -14.24
N THR A 74 33.81 -20.09 -13.78
CA THR A 74 33.77 -20.40 -12.34
C THR A 74 34.21 -21.84 -12.22
N GLY A 75 35.52 -22.03 -12.04
CA GLY A 75 36.07 -23.31 -11.62
C GLY A 75 35.53 -23.63 -10.24
N LEU A 76 34.68 -24.65 -10.18
CA LEU A 76 34.54 -25.57 -9.06
C LEU A 76 33.70 -26.74 -9.60
N ASP A 77 34.39 -27.67 -10.26
CA ASP A 77 33.88 -29.03 -10.43
C ASP A 77 33.80 -29.70 -9.03
N ASP A 78 32.87 -30.65 -8.89
CA ASP A 78 32.59 -31.49 -7.70
C ASP A 78 31.50 -31.03 -6.73
N ALA A 79 30.28 -30.81 -7.22
CA ALA A 79 29.08 -31.05 -6.40
C ALA A 79 28.14 -32.02 -7.13
N GLN A 80 28.06 -33.25 -6.61
CA GLN A 80 27.13 -34.28 -7.09
C GLN A 80 25.66 -33.78 -7.03
N PRO A 81 24.80 -34.25 -7.94
CA PRO A 81 23.38 -33.89 -7.96
C PRO A 81 22.70 -34.32 -6.65
N ILE A 82 22.05 -33.37 -6.00
CA ILE A 82 21.28 -33.57 -4.77
C ILE A 82 20.11 -34.53 -5.08
N PRO A 83 20.04 -35.72 -4.47
CA PRO A 83 18.89 -36.59 -4.61
C PRO A 83 17.67 -35.95 -3.93
N LEU A 84 16.59 -35.80 -4.69
CA LEU A 84 15.28 -35.39 -4.19
C LEU A 84 14.72 -36.51 -3.29
N CYS A 85 14.91 -36.38 -1.98
CA CYS A 85 14.13 -37.15 -1.01
C CYS A 85 12.74 -36.55 -0.87
N GLU A 86 11.73 -37.33 -1.23
CA GLU A 86 10.33 -37.05 -0.98
C GLU A 86 10.06 -37.04 0.55
N PRO A 87 9.37 -36.02 1.09
CA PRO A 87 9.12 -35.94 2.52
C PRO A 87 8.10 -37.00 2.94
N VAL A 88 8.56 -37.99 3.71
CA VAL A 88 7.71 -38.99 4.38
C VAL A 88 6.82 -38.27 5.39
N ARG A 89 5.51 -38.39 5.19
CA ARG A 89 4.47 -37.85 6.06
C ARG A 89 4.35 -38.78 7.30
N PRO A 90 4.57 -38.29 8.54
CA PRO A 90 4.38 -39.13 9.71
C PRO A 90 2.90 -39.47 9.90
N ALA A 91 2.63 -40.74 10.17
CA ALA A 91 1.31 -41.26 10.49
C ALA A 91 0.84 -40.71 11.85
N HIS A 92 -0.44 -40.35 11.93
CA HIS A 92 -1.10 -39.98 13.18
C HIS A 92 -1.43 -41.25 13.97
N ASP A 93 -0.79 -41.42 15.13
CA ASP A 93 -1.26 -42.33 16.17
C ASP A 93 -2.24 -41.58 17.10
N PRO A 94 -3.44 -42.13 17.36
CA PRO A 94 -4.31 -41.67 18.43
C PRO A 94 -4.26 -42.64 19.61
N SER A 95 -3.56 -42.30 20.69
CA SER A 95 -3.91 -42.67 22.07
C SER A 95 -2.81 -42.28 23.05
N GLY A 96 -3.22 -41.71 24.17
CA GLY A 96 -2.33 -41.42 25.29
C GLY A 96 -3.05 -40.72 26.44
N THR A 97 -3.97 -41.44 27.08
CA THR A 97 -4.53 -41.12 28.41
C THR A 97 -3.51 -41.43 29.51
N GLY A 98 -3.48 -40.58 30.54
CA GLY A 98 -2.75 -40.78 31.81
C GLY A 98 -1.54 -39.86 31.91
N THR A 99 -1.21 -39.25 33.04
CA THR A 99 -1.71 -39.35 34.42
C THR A 99 -1.07 -38.16 35.16
N ASP A 100 -1.70 -37.73 36.25
CA ASP A 100 -1.10 -36.88 37.28
C ASP A 100 0.35 -37.29 37.59
N ASP A 101 1.24 -36.30 37.76
CA ASP A 101 2.13 -36.37 38.91
C ASP A 101 2.61 -34.99 39.37
N THR A 102 2.65 -34.88 40.68
CA THR A 102 2.97 -33.72 41.50
C THR A 102 4.48 -33.52 41.58
N SER A 103 4.95 -32.28 41.45
CA SER A 103 6.20 -31.87 42.10
C SER A 103 6.29 -30.36 42.24
N ASP A 104 6.13 -29.92 43.48
CA ASP A 104 6.54 -28.63 44.02
C ASP A 104 8.03 -28.36 43.70
N ILE A 105 8.30 -27.24 43.03
CA ILE A 105 9.65 -26.66 42.98
C ILE A 105 9.52 -25.17 43.31
N GLU A 106 9.82 -24.87 44.57
CA GLU A 106 10.05 -23.53 45.11
C GLU A 106 11.30 -22.91 44.45
N PRO A 107 11.23 -21.69 43.86
CA PRO A 107 12.41 -20.96 43.44
C PRO A 107 12.97 -20.09 44.59
N PRO A 108 14.31 -19.98 44.73
CA PRO A 108 14.93 -19.30 45.85
C PRO A 108 14.80 -17.78 45.75
N THR A 109 14.37 -17.17 46.86
CA THR A 109 14.32 -15.73 47.08
C THR A 109 15.73 -15.14 47.06
N ARG A 110 16.13 -14.48 45.96
CA ARG A 110 17.33 -13.65 45.91
C ARG A 110 17.03 -12.28 46.52
N ILE A 111 17.44 -12.10 47.77
CA ILE A 111 17.48 -10.80 48.45
C ILE A 111 18.55 -9.94 47.77
N ILE A 112 18.12 -8.97 46.96
CA ILE A 112 18.99 -7.90 46.44
C ILE A 112 19.14 -6.87 47.55
N LYS A 113 20.35 -6.81 48.11
CA LYS A 113 20.78 -5.83 49.12
C LYS A 113 20.94 -4.47 48.43
N ALA A 114 20.15 -3.47 48.85
CA ALA A 114 20.27 -2.09 48.41
C ALA A 114 21.64 -1.50 48.80
N PRO A 115 22.34 -0.78 47.90
CA PRO A 115 23.50 0.02 48.28
C PRO A 115 23.04 1.30 49.00
N ALA A 116 23.76 1.60 50.09
CA ALA A 116 23.61 2.76 50.95
C ALA A 116 23.83 4.09 50.21
N PRO A 117 23.26 5.21 50.71
CA PRO A 117 23.33 6.51 50.05
C PRO A 117 24.73 7.10 50.13
N ALA A 118 25.23 7.57 48.98
CA ALA A 118 26.43 8.41 48.91
C ALA A 118 26.10 9.84 49.35
N THR A 119 27.05 10.39 50.08
CA THR A 119 27.15 11.70 50.73
C THR A 119 26.89 12.88 49.79
N PRO A 120 26.25 13.96 50.26
CA PRO A 120 26.18 15.23 49.55
C PRO A 120 27.43 16.07 49.88
N ASP A 121 28.18 16.50 48.86
CA ASP A 121 29.05 17.69 48.89
C ASP A 121 29.85 17.76 47.58
N GLN A 122 29.24 18.32 46.52
CA GLN A 122 29.99 18.77 45.33
C GLN A 122 29.15 19.59 44.32
N THR A 123 28.24 20.45 44.79
CA THR A 123 27.44 21.32 43.90
C THR A 123 27.82 22.81 43.90
N GLU A 124 28.89 23.22 44.56
CA GLU A 124 29.17 24.66 44.75
C GLU A 124 30.13 25.31 43.75
N TYR A 125 30.66 24.59 42.75
CA TYR A 125 31.65 25.15 41.81
C TYR A 125 31.23 25.17 40.33
N ALA A 126 29.97 24.87 39.99
CA ALA A 126 29.51 24.85 38.60
C ALA A 126 28.67 26.09 38.18
N GLU A 127 28.28 26.96 39.11
CA GLU A 127 27.35 28.07 38.81
C GLU A 127 28.03 29.37 38.34
N GLU A 128 29.35 29.55 38.53
CA GLU A 128 30.02 30.80 38.13
C GLU A 128 30.58 30.81 36.69
N LEU A 129 30.63 29.67 35.99
CA LEU A 129 31.26 29.59 34.66
C LEU A 129 30.31 29.87 33.48
N PHE A 130 29.02 30.12 33.73
CA PHE A 130 27.99 30.27 32.69
C PHE A 130 27.18 31.58 32.76
N ALA A 131 27.63 32.56 33.55
CA ALA A 131 26.89 33.80 33.79
C ALA A 131 26.68 34.71 32.56
N ASP A 132 27.38 34.47 31.44
CA ASP A 132 27.34 35.35 30.25
C ASP A 132 26.67 34.75 29.00
N ILE A 133 25.92 33.63 29.12
CA ILE A 133 25.14 33.13 27.98
C ILE A 133 23.83 33.94 27.89
N PRO A 134 23.60 34.71 26.81
CA PRO A 134 22.33 35.41 26.64
C PRO A 134 21.19 34.40 26.68
N SER A 135 20.27 34.61 27.62
CA SER A 135 19.12 33.74 27.85
C SER A 135 18.38 33.54 26.53
N LYS A 136 18.40 32.29 26.03
CA LYS A 136 17.64 31.89 24.86
C LYS A 136 16.19 32.31 25.11
N PRO A 137 15.59 33.15 24.24
CA PRO A 137 14.25 33.66 24.48
C PRO A 137 13.32 32.48 24.72
N ALA A 138 12.60 32.52 25.86
CA ALA A 138 11.68 31.47 26.25
C ALA A 138 10.82 31.10 25.04
N PRO A 139 10.73 29.81 24.66
CA PRO A 139 9.92 29.41 23.52
C PRO A 139 8.52 29.96 23.75
N LYS A 140 8.04 30.80 22.82
CA LYS A 140 6.68 31.34 22.86
C LYS A 140 5.73 30.16 23.04
N THR A 141 5.11 30.07 24.20
CA THR A 141 4.10 29.06 24.50
C THR A 141 3.02 29.20 23.45
N ALA A 142 2.97 28.27 22.50
CA ALA A 142 1.95 28.28 21.47
C ALA A 142 0.59 28.30 22.16
N ALA A 143 -0.30 29.19 21.73
CA ALA A 143 -1.63 29.28 22.30
C ALA A 143 -2.25 27.88 22.35
N PRO A 144 -2.83 27.47 23.49
CA PRO A 144 -3.46 26.16 23.60
C PRO A 144 -4.47 26.06 22.47
N PRO A 145 -4.40 25.01 21.66
CA PRO A 145 -5.18 24.99 20.45
C PRO A 145 -6.67 24.87 20.86
N PRO A 146 -7.61 25.40 20.07
CA PRO A 146 -8.98 25.79 20.50
C PRO A 146 -9.92 24.69 21.04
N TRP A 147 -9.45 23.47 21.26
CA TRP A 147 -10.24 22.25 21.47
C TRP A 147 -10.23 21.76 22.92
N GLY A 148 -9.70 22.60 23.83
CA GLY A 148 -9.98 22.57 25.28
C GLY A 148 -9.21 21.52 26.09
N ILE A 149 -8.87 20.38 25.50
CA ILE A 149 -8.02 19.35 26.11
C ILE A 149 -6.84 19.14 25.17
N GLY A 150 -5.62 19.37 25.67
CA GLY A 150 -4.43 19.07 24.89
C GLY A 150 -4.48 17.61 24.49
N ILE A 151 -4.44 17.32 23.19
CA ILE A 151 -4.52 15.98 22.58
C ILE A 151 -3.67 14.96 23.34
N GLY A 152 -2.47 15.35 23.79
CA GLY A 152 -1.58 14.50 24.58
C GLY A 152 -2.13 14.05 25.94
N LYS A 153 -3.13 14.74 26.51
CA LYS A 153 -3.81 14.31 27.74
C LYS A 153 -4.74 13.11 27.50
N LEU A 154 -5.27 12.92 26.29
CA LEU A 154 -6.13 11.78 25.98
C LEU A 154 -5.35 10.46 26.01
N ASP A 155 -4.11 10.45 25.53
CA ASP A 155 -3.26 9.26 25.58
C ASP A 155 -2.84 8.93 27.03
N ILE A 156 -2.61 9.94 27.88
CA ILE A 156 -2.34 9.74 29.31
C ILE A 156 -3.59 9.20 30.00
N LEU A 157 -4.75 9.82 29.75
CA LEU A 157 -6.02 9.36 30.33
C LEU A 157 -6.36 7.94 29.87
N ALA A 158 -6.03 7.56 28.63
CA ALA A 158 -6.24 6.20 28.14
C ALA A 158 -5.41 5.14 28.90
N GLN A 159 -4.30 5.55 29.53
CA GLN A 159 -3.50 4.67 30.40
C GLN A 159 -4.09 4.54 31.80
N GLU A 160 -4.79 5.57 32.28
CA GLU A 160 -5.40 5.61 33.62
C GLU A 160 -6.83 5.04 33.62
N ASP A 161 -7.70 5.55 32.73
CA ASP A 161 -9.08 5.13 32.51
C ASP A 161 -9.42 5.12 31.01
N LEU A 162 -9.33 3.93 30.41
CA LEU A 162 -9.63 3.73 29.00
C LEU A 162 -11.09 4.06 28.64
N ALA A 163 -12.04 3.78 29.54
CA ALA A 163 -13.46 3.99 29.24
C ALA A 163 -13.79 5.49 29.18
N GLU A 164 -13.26 6.27 30.13
CA GLU A 164 -13.40 7.72 30.11
C GLU A 164 -12.71 8.32 28.88
N ALA A 165 -11.47 7.91 28.59
CA ALA A 165 -10.72 8.38 27.42
C ALA A 165 -11.47 8.10 26.10
N LEU A 166 -12.05 6.91 25.94
CA LEU A 166 -12.86 6.56 24.76
C LEU A 166 -14.11 7.43 24.63
N SER A 167 -14.78 7.73 25.75
CA SER A 167 -15.98 8.58 25.73
C SER A 167 -15.67 10.03 25.31
N ILE A 168 -14.57 10.58 25.82
CA ILE A 168 -14.10 11.93 25.46
C ILE A 168 -13.63 11.94 24.01
N PHE A 169 -12.85 10.93 23.61
CA PHE A 169 -12.39 10.76 22.24
C PHE A 169 -13.57 10.74 21.26
N GLN A 170 -14.59 9.91 21.51
CA GLN A 170 -15.77 9.80 20.66
C GLN A 170 -16.54 11.12 20.57
N THR A 171 -16.73 11.80 21.70
CA THR A 171 -17.39 13.11 21.74
C THR A 171 -16.66 14.14 20.88
N LYS A 172 -15.32 14.17 20.96
CA LYS A 172 -14.49 15.06 20.15
C LYS A 172 -14.46 14.66 18.67
N PHE A 173 -14.48 13.38 18.38
CA PHE A 173 -14.57 12.86 17.03
C PHE A 173 -15.89 13.28 16.37
N ASP A 174 -17.01 13.12 17.08
CA ASP A 174 -18.33 13.56 16.62
C ASP A 174 -18.39 15.09 16.42
N GLU A 175 -17.77 15.85 17.33
CA GLU A 175 -17.62 17.31 17.19
C GLU A 175 -16.84 17.68 15.93
N ALA A 176 -15.77 16.95 15.60
CA ALA A 176 -14.97 17.19 14.40
C ALA A 176 -15.72 16.88 13.10
N LEU A 177 -16.63 15.89 13.12
CA LEU A 177 -17.45 15.48 11.97
C LEU A 177 -18.75 16.29 11.81
N ARG A 178 -19.20 17.01 12.84
CA ARG A 178 -20.46 17.76 12.85
C ARG A 178 -20.55 18.86 11.79
N PRO A 179 -19.56 19.78 11.63
CA PRO A 179 -19.64 20.82 10.62
C PRO A 179 -19.36 20.25 9.23
N TRP A 180 -20.03 20.76 8.20
CA TRP A 180 -19.70 20.46 6.80
C TRP A 180 -19.16 21.72 6.11
N PRO A 181 -17.91 21.73 5.62
CA PRO A 181 -16.92 20.64 5.66
C PRO A 181 -16.36 20.39 7.08
N TRP A 182 -15.87 19.17 7.33
CA TRP A 182 -15.35 18.75 8.65
C TRP A 182 -14.15 19.59 9.10
N HIS A 183 -13.89 19.60 10.41
CA HIS A 183 -12.66 20.18 10.97
C HIS A 183 -11.46 19.25 10.73
N THR A 184 -10.90 19.28 9.52
CA THR A 184 -9.82 18.40 9.04
C THR A 184 -8.61 18.35 9.98
N LYS A 185 -8.16 19.49 10.51
CA LYS A 185 -7.02 19.56 11.46
C LYS A 185 -7.30 18.87 12.79
N MET A 186 -8.53 18.98 13.29
CA MET A 186 -8.93 18.34 14.54
C MET A 186 -9.06 16.82 14.33
N LEU A 187 -9.69 16.43 13.23
CA LEU A 187 -9.84 15.03 12.83
C LEU A 187 -8.46 14.36 12.63
N ASP A 188 -7.53 15.03 11.95
CA ASP A 188 -6.18 14.52 11.70
C ASP A 188 -5.42 14.24 12.99
N ALA A 189 -5.44 15.16 13.95
CA ALA A 189 -4.72 14.92 15.20
C ALA A 189 -5.44 13.92 16.12
N LEU A 190 -6.78 13.85 16.10
CA LEU A 190 -7.51 12.79 16.81
C LEU A 190 -7.12 11.41 16.24
N LEU A 191 -7.10 11.26 14.91
CA LEU A 191 -6.71 10.00 14.27
C LEU A 191 -5.21 9.68 14.45
N SER A 192 -4.38 10.67 14.73
CA SER A 192 -2.95 10.50 15.03
C SER A 192 -2.68 10.03 16.47
N LEU A 193 -3.67 10.02 17.36
CA LEU A 193 -3.52 9.53 18.74
C LEU A 193 -3.24 8.03 18.80
N ASN A 194 -2.55 7.58 19.83
CA ASN A 194 -2.25 6.14 20.01
C ASN A 194 -3.54 5.33 20.22
N ILE A 195 -4.53 5.89 20.94
CA ILE A 195 -5.82 5.22 21.13
C ILE A 195 -6.54 4.92 19.80
N ALA A 196 -6.42 5.80 18.80
CA ALA A 196 -7.03 5.63 17.49
C ALA A 196 -6.36 4.52 16.65
N HIS A 197 -5.21 4.00 17.09
CA HIS A 197 -4.51 2.89 16.44
C HIS A 197 -5.00 1.51 16.91
N ASP A 198 -5.86 1.43 17.93
CA ASP A 198 -6.57 0.19 18.24
C ASP A 198 -7.39 -0.23 17.02
N LEU A 199 -7.21 -1.49 16.59
CA LEU A 199 -7.85 -2.03 15.39
C LEU A 199 -9.39 -1.99 15.45
N THR A 200 -9.97 -2.21 16.64
CA THR A 200 -11.42 -2.24 16.83
C THR A 200 -12.01 -0.85 16.74
N LEU A 201 -11.45 0.11 17.49
CA LEU A 201 -11.83 1.51 17.45
C LEU A 201 -11.63 2.07 16.04
N ARG A 202 -10.46 1.87 15.43
CA ARG A 202 -10.13 2.35 14.08
C ARG A 202 -11.16 1.91 13.05
N ARG A 203 -11.63 0.66 13.11
CA ARG A 203 -12.68 0.16 12.20
C ARG A 203 -14.03 0.85 12.46
N ALA A 204 -14.39 1.09 13.72
CA ALA A 204 -15.61 1.82 14.07
C ALA A 204 -15.56 3.27 13.55
N LEU A 205 -14.43 3.96 13.73
CA LEU A 205 -14.20 5.31 13.22
C LEU A 205 -14.24 5.36 11.69
N GLU A 206 -13.61 4.40 11.02
CA GLU A 206 -13.62 4.29 9.56
C GLU A 206 -15.06 4.17 9.03
N VAL A 207 -15.87 3.31 9.66
CA VAL A 207 -17.30 3.14 9.36
C VAL A 207 -18.10 4.41 9.61
N GLN A 208 -17.84 5.12 10.71
CA GLN A 208 -18.54 6.35 11.03
C GLN A 208 -18.23 7.49 10.05
N ILE A 209 -16.98 7.61 9.62
CA ILE A 209 -16.55 8.54 8.56
C ILE A 209 -17.28 8.19 7.26
N TYR A 210 -17.34 6.91 6.91
CA TYR A 210 -18.04 6.43 5.74
C TYR A 210 -19.53 6.80 5.76
N ASP A 211 -20.23 6.51 6.86
CA ASP A 211 -21.66 6.77 6.98
C ASP A 211 -21.95 8.28 6.95
N ASN A 212 -21.10 9.11 7.57
CA ASN A 212 -21.19 10.56 7.45
C ASN A 212 -20.96 11.06 6.02
N LEU A 213 -19.98 10.51 5.28
CA LEU A 213 -19.75 10.88 3.88
C LEU A 213 -20.93 10.51 3.00
N VAL A 214 -21.47 9.31 3.15
CA VAL A 214 -22.64 8.87 2.36
C VAL A 214 -23.82 9.79 2.62
N HIS A 215 -24.04 10.18 3.88
CA HIS A 215 -25.13 11.09 4.24
C HIS A 215 -24.94 12.51 3.69
N GLN A 216 -23.71 13.03 3.76
CA GLN A 216 -23.41 14.43 3.39
C GLN A 216 -23.13 14.62 1.90
N LEU A 217 -22.57 13.64 1.19
CA LEU A 217 -22.13 13.87 -0.19
C LEU A 217 -23.31 14.11 -1.13
N GLY A 218 -24.49 13.53 -0.91
CA GLY A 218 -25.70 13.71 -1.72
C GLY A 218 -25.54 13.23 -3.18
N ASP A 219 -24.59 13.82 -3.90
CA ASP A 219 -24.09 13.46 -5.21
C ASP A 219 -22.58 13.10 -5.13
N PRO A 220 -22.20 11.84 -5.39
CA PRO A 220 -20.80 11.40 -5.39
C PRO A 220 -19.95 12.03 -6.50
N GLU A 221 -20.54 12.66 -7.52
CA GLU A 221 -19.78 13.30 -8.60
C GLU A 221 -19.12 14.61 -8.18
N LEU A 222 -19.70 15.32 -7.21
CA LEU A 222 -19.18 16.59 -6.67
C LEU A 222 -17.88 16.40 -5.87
N GLY A 223 -17.62 15.19 -5.39
CA GLY A 223 -16.47 14.91 -4.52
C GLY A 223 -16.55 15.70 -3.21
N TYR A 224 -15.40 15.85 -2.56
CA TYR A 224 -15.30 16.59 -1.30
C TYR A 224 -13.93 17.26 -1.14
N PRO A 225 -13.74 18.17 -0.15
CA PRO A 225 -12.50 18.94 -0.02
C PRO A 225 -11.25 18.06 0.03
N SER A 226 -10.20 18.48 -0.69
CA SER A 226 -8.95 17.73 -0.81
C SER A 226 -8.23 17.51 0.52
N GLU A 227 -8.36 18.46 1.46
CA GLU A 227 -7.82 18.31 2.82
C GLU A 227 -8.45 17.12 3.54
N MET A 228 -9.77 16.96 3.43
CA MET A 228 -10.49 15.85 4.05
C MET A 228 -10.13 14.52 3.40
N ALA A 229 -9.97 14.52 2.07
CA ALA A 229 -9.46 13.35 1.35
C ALA A 229 -8.03 13.01 1.78
N SER A 230 -7.17 14.00 2.02
CA SER A 230 -5.81 13.77 2.51
C SER A 230 -5.80 13.13 3.90
N VAL A 231 -6.65 13.58 4.84
CA VAL A 231 -6.75 13.00 6.18
C VAL A 231 -7.23 11.55 6.11
N ILE A 232 -8.29 11.28 5.33
CA ILE A 232 -8.80 9.92 5.14
C ILE A 232 -7.75 9.01 4.49
N GLU A 233 -7.04 9.51 3.48
CA GLU A 233 -6.02 8.72 2.80
C GLU A 233 -4.84 8.42 3.72
N THR A 234 -4.38 9.40 4.51
CA THR A 234 -3.28 9.24 5.46
C THR A 234 -3.60 8.17 6.52
N HIS A 235 -4.82 8.18 7.04
CA HIS A 235 -5.21 7.32 8.17
C HIS A 235 -5.91 6.02 7.79
N PHE A 236 -6.48 5.89 6.59
CA PHE A 236 -7.24 4.69 6.21
C PHE A 236 -6.87 4.11 4.83
N LEU A 237 -6.08 4.83 4.03
CA LEU A 237 -5.60 4.39 2.72
C LEU A 237 -6.75 3.92 1.80
N TRP A 238 -7.88 4.64 1.78
CA TRP A 238 -9.04 4.22 0.99
C TRP A 238 -8.75 4.15 -0.52
N ALA A 239 -7.96 5.09 -1.05
CA ALA A 239 -7.57 5.09 -2.45
C ALA A 239 -6.36 4.18 -2.71
N THR A 240 -5.35 4.20 -1.84
CA THR A 240 -4.13 3.38 -2.00
C THR A 240 -4.42 1.88 -1.80
N ASP A 241 -5.24 1.52 -0.82
CA ASP A 241 -5.64 0.14 -0.49
C ASP A 241 -7.14 -0.08 -0.75
N GLY A 242 -7.56 0.10 -2.00
CA GLY A 242 -8.97 -0.10 -2.39
C GLY A 242 -9.49 -1.52 -2.13
N VAL A 243 -8.62 -2.54 -2.16
CA VAL A 243 -8.99 -3.93 -1.84
C VAL A 243 -9.23 -4.09 -0.34
N GLY A 244 -8.35 -3.55 0.51
CA GLY A 244 -8.53 -3.56 1.94
C GLY A 244 -9.75 -2.75 2.37
N PHE A 245 -9.96 -1.56 1.79
CA PHE A 245 -11.18 -0.78 2.00
C PHE A 245 -12.43 -1.62 1.69
N HIS A 246 -12.48 -2.27 0.51
CA HIS A 246 -13.63 -3.08 0.13
C HIS A 246 -13.88 -4.25 1.09
N LYS A 247 -12.81 -4.90 1.59
CA LYS A 247 -12.92 -5.95 2.61
C LYS A 247 -13.44 -5.42 3.95
N ARG A 248 -13.02 -4.22 4.38
CA ARG A 248 -13.41 -3.62 5.67
C ARG A 248 -14.83 -3.06 5.64
N MET A 249 -15.23 -2.41 4.54
CA MET A 249 -16.58 -1.87 4.37
C MET A 249 -17.62 -2.93 3.99
N GLY A 250 -17.18 -4.09 3.49
CA GLY A 250 -18.05 -5.19 3.11
C GLY A 250 -19.03 -4.79 2.01
N ARG A 251 -20.31 -5.16 2.18
CA ARG A 251 -21.39 -4.90 1.21
C ARG A 251 -22.14 -3.59 1.45
N ARG A 252 -21.53 -2.59 2.09
CA ARG A 252 -22.19 -1.30 2.32
C ARG A 252 -22.62 -0.67 0.98
N PRO A 253 -23.85 -0.15 0.87
CA PRO A 253 -24.34 0.48 -0.34
C PRO A 253 -23.52 1.73 -0.63
N ASN A 254 -23.30 2.03 -1.91
CA ASN A 254 -22.56 3.21 -2.37
C ASN A 254 -21.05 3.22 -2.08
N ALA A 255 -20.46 2.09 -1.63
CA ALA A 255 -19.03 2.05 -1.34
C ALA A 255 -18.16 2.40 -2.54
N GLN A 256 -18.55 1.94 -3.73
CA GLN A 256 -17.87 2.28 -4.98
C GLN A 256 -17.96 3.77 -5.32
N LEU A 257 -19.08 4.41 -5.02
CA LEU A 257 -19.32 5.83 -5.27
C LEU A 257 -18.48 6.70 -4.32
N VAL A 258 -18.39 6.32 -3.04
CA VAL A 258 -17.52 7.00 -2.06
C VAL A 258 -16.06 6.86 -2.46
N ILE A 259 -15.59 5.67 -2.85
CA ILE A 259 -14.22 5.50 -3.37
C ILE A 259 -14.01 6.36 -4.62
N TYR A 260 -14.98 6.41 -5.53
CA TYR A 260 -14.87 7.22 -6.73
C TYR A 260 -14.72 8.71 -6.40
N GLY A 261 -15.59 9.25 -5.55
CA GLY A 261 -15.47 10.62 -5.06
C GLY A 261 -14.13 10.88 -4.35
N HIS A 262 -13.74 9.96 -3.46
CA HIS A 262 -12.46 10.05 -2.74
C HIS A 262 -11.26 10.08 -3.69
N THR A 263 -11.17 9.14 -4.63
CA THR A 263 -10.04 9.05 -5.58
C THR A 263 -9.91 10.28 -6.49
N ARG A 264 -11.00 11.02 -6.72
CA ARG A 264 -10.97 12.31 -7.43
C ARG A 264 -10.50 13.46 -6.53
N SER A 265 -10.87 13.43 -5.25
CA SER A 265 -10.51 14.44 -4.27
C SER A 265 -9.08 14.32 -3.74
N VAL A 266 -8.48 13.12 -3.78
CA VAL A 266 -7.10 12.90 -3.35
C VAL A 266 -6.12 13.62 -4.29
N PRO A 267 -5.24 14.51 -3.77
CA PRO A 267 -4.19 15.12 -4.57
C PRO A 267 -3.33 14.05 -5.26
N GLN A 268 -3.14 14.15 -6.58
CA GLN A 268 -2.34 13.19 -7.33
C GLN A 268 -0.88 13.11 -6.86
N SER A 269 -0.38 14.15 -6.18
CA SER A 269 0.95 14.18 -5.57
C SER A 269 1.12 13.22 -4.41
N LEU A 270 0.04 12.89 -3.69
CA LEU A 270 0.06 11.93 -2.57
C LEU A 270 -0.06 10.48 -3.03
N ARG A 271 -0.52 10.26 -4.26
CA ARG A 271 -0.59 8.92 -4.81
C ARG A 271 0.85 8.46 -5.04
N PRO A 272 1.36 7.45 -4.30
CA PRO A 272 2.67 6.91 -4.62
C PRO A 272 2.61 6.49 -6.08
N ALA A 273 3.53 7.01 -6.89
CA ALA A 273 3.61 6.66 -8.29
C ALA A 273 3.67 5.13 -8.34
N ALA A 274 2.55 4.50 -8.71
CA ALA A 274 2.47 3.06 -8.76
C ALA A 274 3.68 2.64 -9.59
N PRO A 275 4.58 1.80 -9.06
CA PRO A 275 5.80 1.45 -9.77
C PRO A 275 5.31 0.88 -11.08
N GLN A 276 5.44 1.67 -12.15
CA GLN A 276 4.99 1.21 -13.45
C GLN A 276 5.89 0.01 -13.68
N PRO A 277 5.35 -1.22 -13.72
CA PRO A 277 6.18 -2.38 -13.97
C PRO A 277 6.89 -2.01 -15.26
N ALA A 278 8.22 -1.86 -15.19
CA ALA A 278 9.00 -1.47 -16.34
C ALA A 278 8.57 -2.46 -17.42
N LYS A 279 7.82 -1.98 -18.42
CA LYS A 279 7.19 -2.84 -19.41
C LYS A 279 8.34 -3.54 -20.09
N SER A 280 8.66 -4.73 -19.62
CA SER A 280 9.84 -5.42 -20.09
C SER A 280 9.54 -5.71 -21.54
N ALA A 281 10.45 -5.33 -22.43
CA ALA A 281 10.28 -5.61 -23.85
C ALA A 281 9.93 -7.09 -24.04
N ALA A 282 10.51 -7.96 -23.21
CA ALA A 282 10.19 -9.38 -23.11
C ALA A 282 8.69 -9.68 -22.90
N SER A 283 8.01 -9.05 -21.92
CA SER A 283 6.57 -9.27 -21.70
C SER A 283 5.72 -8.87 -22.91
N TYR A 284 6.09 -7.77 -23.57
CA TYR A 284 5.42 -7.31 -24.79
C TYR A 284 5.62 -8.28 -25.97
N PHE A 285 6.85 -8.79 -26.14
CA PHE A 285 7.15 -9.78 -27.16
C PHE A 285 6.43 -11.11 -26.91
N VAL A 286 6.44 -11.62 -25.68
CA VAL A 286 5.75 -12.88 -25.32
C VAL A 286 4.25 -12.78 -25.58
N HIS A 287 3.62 -11.67 -25.19
CA HIS A 287 2.19 -11.48 -25.44
C HIS A 287 1.85 -11.49 -26.95
N LYS A 288 2.67 -10.81 -27.77
CA LYS A 288 2.48 -10.80 -29.23
C LYS A 288 2.75 -12.15 -29.88
N ALA A 289 3.80 -12.84 -29.45
CA ALA A 289 4.09 -14.19 -29.91
C ALA A 289 2.93 -15.13 -29.59
N GLY A 290 2.32 -15.00 -28.41
CA GLY A 290 1.11 -15.74 -28.03
C GLY A 290 -0.07 -15.48 -28.98
N ILE A 291 -0.39 -14.22 -29.26
CA ILE A 291 -1.48 -13.87 -30.20
C ILE A 291 -1.20 -14.42 -31.60
N PHE A 292 0.04 -14.28 -32.10
CA PHE A 292 0.44 -14.81 -33.40
C PHE A 292 0.31 -16.34 -33.45
N THR A 293 0.74 -17.04 -32.40
CA THR A 293 0.65 -18.50 -32.30
C THR A 293 -0.81 -18.98 -32.32
N VAL A 294 -1.70 -18.28 -31.61
CA VAL A 294 -3.14 -18.60 -31.63
C VAL A 294 -3.74 -18.39 -33.01
N LEU A 295 -3.42 -17.28 -33.69
CA LEU A 295 -3.87 -17.02 -35.06
C LEU A 295 -3.36 -18.08 -36.05
N TYR A 296 -2.10 -18.48 -35.89
CA TYR A 296 -1.50 -19.55 -36.70
C TYR A 296 -2.22 -20.89 -36.49
N MET A 297 -2.47 -21.28 -35.24
CA MET A 297 -3.21 -22.51 -34.91
C MET A 297 -4.64 -22.51 -35.48
N ILE A 298 -5.34 -21.36 -35.43
CA ILE A 298 -6.66 -21.22 -36.05
C ILE A 298 -6.57 -21.38 -37.57
N SER A 299 -5.54 -20.83 -38.20
CA SER A 299 -5.34 -20.95 -39.65
C SER A 299 -5.01 -22.37 -40.11
N LEU A 300 -4.31 -23.15 -39.29
CA LEU A 300 -4.03 -24.57 -39.55
C LEU A 300 -5.30 -25.43 -39.46
N GLY A 301 -6.28 -25.05 -38.61
CA GLY A 301 -7.51 -25.81 -38.43
C GLY A 301 -8.46 -25.80 -39.64
N GLY A 302 -8.25 -24.90 -40.61
CA GLY A 302 -9.14 -24.73 -41.77
C GLY A 302 -8.56 -25.15 -43.12
N GLN A 303 -7.30 -25.60 -43.18
CA GLN A 303 -6.60 -25.85 -44.44
C GLN A 303 -5.83 -27.17 -44.39
N SER A 304 -5.99 -28.00 -45.42
CA SER A 304 -5.09 -29.11 -45.72
C SER A 304 -3.94 -28.58 -46.59
N PHE A 305 -2.70 -28.83 -46.17
CA PHE A 305 -1.52 -28.43 -46.95
C PHE A 305 -0.99 -29.62 -47.73
N ASP A 306 -0.82 -29.45 -49.03
CA ASP A 306 -0.31 -30.49 -49.94
C ASP A 306 1.23 -30.53 -49.96
N GLY A 307 1.90 -29.55 -49.36
CA GLY A 307 3.36 -29.52 -49.27
C GLY A 307 3.95 -28.41 -48.39
N PRO A 308 5.29 -28.45 -48.15
CA PRO A 308 5.98 -27.48 -47.29
C PRO A 308 5.97 -26.04 -47.85
N ASP A 309 5.85 -25.88 -49.17
CA ASP A 309 5.80 -24.55 -49.81
C ASP A 309 4.51 -23.80 -49.46
N GLU A 310 3.38 -24.51 -49.33
CA GLU A 310 2.10 -23.91 -48.93
C GLU A 310 2.12 -23.42 -47.48
N VAL A 311 2.80 -24.16 -46.60
CA VAL A 311 3.02 -23.77 -45.19
C VAL A 311 3.84 -22.48 -45.12
N PHE A 312 4.88 -22.35 -45.96
CA PHE A 312 5.68 -21.13 -46.01
C PHE A 312 4.89 -19.94 -46.53
N ILE A 313 4.13 -20.11 -47.61
CA ILE A 313 3.26 -19.06 -48.17
C ILE A 313 2.24 -18.60 -47.12
N GLN A 314 1.64 -19.54 -46.38
CA GLN A 314 0.69 -19.21 -45.33
C GLN A 314 1.36 -18.44 -44.17
N LEU A 315 2.57 -18.82 -43.74
CA LEU A 315 3.32 -18.09 -42.71
C LEU A 315 3.60 -16.64 -43.13
N VAL A 316 4.01 -16.43 -44.38
CA VAL A 316 4.24 -15.09 -44.94
C VAL A 316 2.94 -14.29 -45.00
N ALA A 317 1.85 -14.89 -45.47
CA ALA A 317 0.53 -14.25 -45.51
C ALA A 317 0.04 -13.85 -44.11
N LEU A 318 0.21 -14.74 -43.11
CA LEU A 318 -0.16 -14.47 -41.72
C LEU A 318 0.69 -13.34 -41.11
N ALA A 319 1.99 -13.30 -41.42
CA ALA A 319 2.89 -12.23 -40.98
C ALA A 319 2.49 -10.87 -41.57
N ILE A 320 2.16 -10.82 -42.87
CA ILE A 320 1.66 -9.61 -43.54
C ILE A 320 0.33 -9.18 -42.93
N PHE A 321 -0.61 -10.12 -42.75
CA PHE A 321 -1.91 -9.85 -42.13
C PHE A 321 -1.75 -9.28 -40.72
N PHE A 322 -0.88 -9.86 -39.90
CA PHE A 322 -0.59 -9.36 -38.55
C PHE A 322 0.00 -7.95 -38.57
N LEU A 323 0.86 -7.64 -39.54
CA LEU A 323 1.46 -6.32 -39.72
C LEU A 323 0.39 -5.28 -40.12
N VAL A 324 -0.51 -5.63 -41.04
CA VAL A 324 -1.66 -4.79 -41.44
C VAL A 324 -2.62 -4.57 -40.27
N MET A 325 -3.00 -5.62 -39.55
CA MET A 325 -3.86 -5.51 -38.36
C MET A 325 -3.22 -4.67 -37.25
N ARG A 326 -1.90 -4.79 -37.05
CA ARG A 326 -1.15 -3.93 -36.14
C ARG A 326 -1.18 -2.47 -36.58
N TRP A 327 -1.07 -2.21 -37.88
CA TRP A 327 -1.15 -0.86 -38.41
C TRP A 327 -2.57 -0.28 -38.26
N LEU A 328 -3.60 -1.05 -38.59
CA LEU A 328 -5.02 -0.66 -38.44
C LEU A 328 -5.41 -0.41 -36.99
N THR A 329 -4.93 -1.24 -36.05
CA THR A 329 -5.14 -1.00 -34.61
C THR A 329 -4.42 0.27 -34.15
N GLY A 330 -3.20 0.51 -34.63
CA GLY A 330 -2.49 1.76 -34.39
C GLY A 330 -3.26 2.98 -34.91
N LEU A 331 -3.73 2.92 -36.16
CA LEU A 331 -4.54 3.96 -36.78
C LEU A 331 -5.87 4.18 -36.04
N GLY A 332 -6.58 3.11 -35.70
CA GLY A 332 -7.83 3.16 -34.94
C GLY A 332 -7.64 3.80 -33.57
N THR A 333 -6.58 3.45 -32.83
CA THR A 333 -6.26 4.10 -31.55
C THR A 333 -5.92 5.57 -31.72
N ALA A 334 -5.18 5.94 -32.77
CA ALA A 334 -4.86 7.34 -33.07
C ALA A 334 -6.12 8.15 -33.40
N ILE A 335 -7.06 7.57 -34.18
CA ILE A 335 -8.35 8.16 -34.51
C ILE A 335 -9.18 8.35 -33.23
N VAL A 336 -9.34 7.32 -32.40
CA VAL A 336 -10.10 7.41 -31.14
C VAL A 336 -9.50 8.45 -30.20
N VAL A 337 -8.18 8.49 -30.03
CA VAL A 337 -7.51 9.51 -29.20
C VAL A 337 -7.75 10.91 -29.77
N SER A 338 -7.73 11.07 -31.09
CA SER A 338 -8.01 12.34 -31.76
C SER A 338 -9.46 12.76 -31.58
N ILE A 339 -10.43 11.83 -31.69
CA ILE A 339 -11.85 12.08 -31.42
C ILE A 339 -12.05 12.51 -29.96
N VAL A 340 -11.46 11.83 -28.97
CA VAL A 340 -11.57 12.20 -27.55
C VAL A 340 -10.96 13.58 -27.28
N ARG A 341 -9.85 13.93 -27.95
CA ARG A 341 -9.27 15.28 -27.85
C ARG A 341 -10.17 16.32 -28.50
N LEU A 342 -10.76 16.00 -29.65
CA LEU A 342 -11.70 16.87 -30.35
C LEU A 342 -12.95 17.10 -29.51
N ASP A 343 -13.49 16.05 -28.88
CA ASP A 343 -14.65 16.10 -28.00
C ASP A 343 -14.40 17.04 -26.81
N ARG A 344 -13.21 17.02 -26.21
CA ARG A 344 -12.83 18.00 -25.17
C ARG A 344 -12.79 19.44 -25.69
N LEU A 345 -12.34 19.66 -26.92
CA LEU A 345 -12.31 20.99 -27.54
C LEU A 345 -13.72 21.46 -27.89
N VAL A 346 -14.55 20.57 -28.44
CA VAL A 346 -15.96 20.81 -28.75
C VAL A 346 -16.73 21.12 -27.47
N MET A 347 -16.53 20.36 -26.38
CA MET A 347 -17.15 20.64 -25.09
C MET A 347 -16.70 21.97 -24.49
N ARG A 348 -15.43 22.38 -24.70
CA ARG A 348 -14.97 23.73 -24.30
C ARG A 348 -15.62 24.83 -25.13
N ALA A 349 -15.71 24.65 -26.45
CA ALA A 349 -16.37 25.61 -27.33
C ALA A 349 -17.88 25.69 -27.07
N ALA A 350 -18.53 24.56 -26.81
CA ALA A 350 -19.94 24.47 -26.46
C ALA A 350 -20.22 25.08 -25.08
N ASN A 351 -19.38 24.84 -24.07
CA ASN A 351 -19.48 25.54 -22.78
C ASN A 351 -19.34 27.06 -22.92
N TRP A 352 -18.50 27.53 -23.84
CA TRP A 352 -18.32 28.96 -24.10
C TRP A 352 -19.52 29.57 -24.85
N ALA A 353 -20.02 28.90 -25.89
CA ALA A 353 -21.09 29.42 -26.74
C ALA A 353 -22.51 29.21 -26.15
N PHE A 354 -22.72 28.10 -25.44
CA PHE A 354 -24.03 27.66 -24.96
C PHE A 354 -23.92 26.94 -23.58
N PRO A 355 -23.70 27.69 -22.48
CA PRO A 355 -23.45 27.10 -21.17
C PRO A 355 -24.62 26.25 -20.63
N GLU A 356 -25.88 26.62 -20.90
CA GLU A 356 -27.04 25.86 -20.46
C GLU A 356 -27.17 24.50 -21.16
N THR A 357 -26.95 24.44 -22.48
CA THR A 357 -27.01 23.16 -23.21
C THR A 357 -25.83 22.27 -22.88
N ALA A 358 -24.65 22.84 -22.66
CA ALA A 358 -23.48 22.08 -22.26
C ALA A 358 -23.61 21.50 -20.84
N HIS A 359 -24.24 22.21 -19.90
CA HIS A 359 -24.61 21.65 -18.60
C HIS A 359 -25.57 20.46 -18.74
N ARG A 360 -26.60 20.56 -19.59
CA ARG A 360 -27.53 19.44 -19.85
C ARG A 360 -26.84 18.27 -20.54
N LEU A 361 -25.89 18.53 -21.43
CA LEU A 361 -25.08 17.51 -22.09
C LEU A 361 -24.14 16.79 -21.10
N ALA A 362 -23.75 17.42 -20.00
CA ALA A 362 -22.93 16.80 -18.96
C ALA A 362 -23.76 15.91 -18.03
N THR A 363 -24.94 16.37 -17.61
CA THR A 363 -25.74 15.70 -16.57
C THR A 363 -26.69 14.65 -17.13
N ASP A 364 -27.33 14.88 -18.28
CA ASP A 364 -28.36 13.99 -18.81
C ASP A 364 -27.78 12.93 -19.78
N ALA A 365 -27.99 11.65 -19.46
CA ALA A 365 -27.55 10.52 -20.29
C ALA A 365 -28.30 10.43 -21.62
N GLY A 366 -29.57 10.85 -21.68
CA GLY A 366 -30.36 10.89 -22.92
C GLY A 366 -29.82 11.94 -23.88
N PHE A 367 -29.47 13.11 -23.35
CA PHE A 367 -28.90 14.21 -24.12
C PHE A 367 -27.48 13.91 -24.62
N ARG A 368 -26.68 13.16 -23.86
CA ARG A 368 -25.37 12.64 -24.31
C ARG A 368 -25.48 11.74 -25.54
N LYS A 369 -26.44 10.81 -25.54
CA LYS A 369 -26.68 9.93 -26.69
C LYS A 369 -27.07 10.72 -27.94
N LEU A 370 -27.95 11.72 -27.78
CA LEU A 370 -28.36 12.60 -28.87
C LEU A 370 -27.18 13.43 -29.41
N GLY A 371 -26.35 13.96 -28.50
CA GLY A 371 -25.12 14.70 -28.84
C GLY A 371 -24.13 13.85 -29.61
N THR A 372 -23.86 12.62 -29.16
CA THR A 372 -22.98 11.69 -29.90
C THR A 372 -23.54 11.36 -31.28
N PHE A 373 -24.85 11.15 -31.39
CA PHE A 373 -25.51 10.85 -32.66
C PHE A 373 -25.39 12.01 -33.65
N ALA A 374 -25.67 13.24 -33.21
CA ALA A 374 -25.53 14.45 -34.02
C ALA A 374 -24.08 14.66 -34.48
N LEU A 375 -23.10 14.41 -33.62
CA LEU A 375 -21.68 14.57 -33.94
C LEU A 375 -21.21 13.52 -34.96
N THR A 376 -21.67 12.26 -34.84
CA THR A 376 -21.44 11.25 -35.88
C THR A 376 -22.12 11.60 -37.21
N ALA A 377 -23.34 12.14 -37.19
CA ALA A 377 -24.05 12.54 -38.40
C ALA A 377 -23.33 13.69 -39.13
N VAL A 378 -22.80 14.68 -38.39
CA VAL A 378 -21.98 15.76 -38.94
C VAL A 378 -20.69 15.21 -39.54
N PHE A 379 -20.01 14.28 -38.87
CA PHE A 379 -18.80 13.64 -39.41
C PHE A 379 -19.08 12.86 -40.71
N ILE A 380 -20.18 12.11 -40.77
CA ILE A 380 -20.61 11.39 -41.99
C ILE A 380 -20.90 12.38 -43.12
N ALA A 381 -21.60 13.49 -42.82
CA ALA A 381 -21.91 14.52 -43.80
C ALA A 381 -20.64 15.21 -44.32
N ILE A 382 -19.68 15.54 -43.45
CA ILE A 382 -18.38 16.10 -43.84
C ILE A 382 -17.64 15.11 -44.73
N PHE A 383 -17.57 13.83 -44.34
CA PHE A 383 -16.87 12.80 -45.09
C PHE A 383 -17.46 12.63 -46.51
N PHE A 384 -18.78 12.57 -46.60
CA PHE A 384 -19.52 12.49 -47.87
C PHE A 384 -19.31 13.71 -48.76
N ILE A 385 -19.27 14.92 -48.18
CA ILE A 385 -18.96 16.16 -48.92
C ILE A 385 -17.52 16.12 -49.42
N THR A 386 -16.54 15.77 -48.58
CA THR A 386 -15.14 15.68 -49.02
C THR A 386 -14.93 14.66 -50.14
N GLU A 387 -15.57 13.50 -50.06
CA GLU A 387 -15.50 12.47 -51.12
C GLU A 387 -16.14 12.94 -52.42
N LYS A 388 -17.26 13.67 -52.35
CA LYS A 388 -17.96 14.18 -53.54
C LYS A 388 -17.19 15.28 -54.27
N TYR A 389 -16.31 16.00 -53.57
CA TYR A 389 -15.59 17.17 -54.10
C TYR A 389 -14.06 16.98 -54.19
N SER A 390 -13.53 15.78 -53.91
CA SER A 390 -12.16 15.36 -54.21
C SER A 390 -12.12 14.52 -55.48
#